data_AF-A0A832HVU4-F1
#
_entry.id   AF-A0A832HVU4-F1
#
_cell.length_a   1.000
_cell.length_b   1.000
_cell.length_c   1.000
_cell.angle_alpha   90.00
_cell.angle_beta   90.00
_cell.angle_gamma   90.00
#
_symmetry.space_group_name_H-M   'P 1'
#
loop_
_entity.id
_entity.type
_entity.pdbx_description
1 polymer ?
#
loop_
_entity_poly.entity_id
_entity_poly.type
_entity_poly.pdbx_seq_one_letter_code
_entity_poly.pdbx_strand_id
1 'polypeptide(L)'
;MAGFRQLMRRYTFIDYASQVYLVIVGLLLLFFHNQTVPYWPYVCAGHLVAILAIHILVTWNNTRVTLRFWNFLRHFYPVILYVLLYEETGRLNQMFHQGYLDEIFIRLDQAIFGLQPSLLFMERLPHLLISEVFYLFYFSYYIMIFGTGLAIYLKCREHFFHYISLVSFVFYVCFLIYIFLPVVGPRIFFPEFS
;
A
#
# COMPACT_ATOMS: atom_id res chain seq x y z
N MET A 1 -5.63 32.24 14.45
CA MET A 1 -5.32 32.00 13.02
C MET A 1 -3.82 31.76 12.74
N ALA A 2 -2.87 32.40 13.45
CA ALA A 2 -1.43 32.16 13.26
C ALA A 2 -0.97 30.71 13.58
N GLY A 3 -1.50 30.10 14.65
CA GLY A 3 -1.14 28.73 15.04
C GLY A 3 -1.55 27.65 14.03
N PHE A 4 -2.75 27.75 13.43
CA PHE A 4 -3.22 26.81 12.40
C PHE A 4 -2.33 26.85 11.14
N ARG A 5 -1.93 28.05 10.70
CA ARG A 5 -1.04 28.21 9.53
C ARG A 5 0.37 27.66 9.80
N GLN A 6 0.84 27.76 11.04
CA GLN A 6 2.12 27.18 11.47
C GLN A 6 2.07 25.65 11.61
N LEU A 7 0.91 25.11 11.99
CA LEU A 7 0.61 23.68 12.04
C LEU A 7 0.59 23.06 10.63
N MET A 8 -0.14 23.67 9.71
CA MET A 8 -0.25 23.22 8.30
C MET A 8 1.11 23.17 7.60
N ARG A 9 2.04 24.06 7.98
CA ARG A 9 3.41 24.13 7.44
C ARG A 9 4.31 22.97 7.90
N ARG A 10 3.92 22.23 8.95
CA ARG A 10 4.67 21.07 9.47
C ARG A 10 4.24 19.75 8.86
N TYR A 11 3.04 19.69 8.31
CA TYR A 11 2.52 18.52 7.62
C TYR A 11 3.18 18.38 6.25
N THR A 12 3.66 17.18 5.96
CA THR A 12 4.07 16.77 4.63
C THR A 12 2.87 16.23 3.86
N PHE A 13 2.99 16.13 2.54
CA PHE A 13 1.95 15.53 1.69
C PHE A 13 1.59 14.10 2.14
N ILE A 14 2.59 13.33 2.56
CA ILE A 14 2.42 11.94 3.02
C ILE A 14 1.53 11.91 4.27
N ASP A 15 1.72 12.83 5.21
CA ASP A 15 0.92 12.89 6.44
C ASP A 15 -0.57 13.12 6.10
N TYR A 16 -0.85 14.05 5.18
CA TYR A 16 -2.21 14.29 4.70
C TYR A 16 -2.78 13.09 3.95
N ALA A 17 -2.03 12.53 3.00
CA ALA A 17 -2.49 11.38 2.22
C ALA A 17 -2.81 10.17 3.12
N SER A 18 -1.97 9.92 4.12
CA SER A 18 -2.16 8.86 5.12
C SER A 18 -3.44 9.07 5.93
N GLN A 19 -3.64 10.27 6.48
CA GLN A 19 -4.83 10.57 7.29
C GLN A 19 -6.10 10.56 6.45
N VAL A 20 -6.08 11.13 5.25
CA VAL A 20 -7.22 11.12 4.32
C VAL A 20 -7.58 9.69 3.95
N TYR A 21 -6.60 8.86 3.62
CA TYR A 21 -6.83 7.44 3.32
C TYR A 21 -7.47 6.71 4.53
N LEU A 22 -6.90 6.86 5.73
CA LEU A 22 -7.43 6.24 6.95
C LEU A 22 -8.86 6.69 7.25
N VAL A 23 -9.17 7.98 7.06
CA VAL A 23 -10.54 8.50 7.23
C VAL A 23 -11.48 7.92 6.19
N ILE A 24 -11.08 7.85 4.91
CA ILE A 24 -11.91 7.28 3.85
C ILE A 24 -12.22 5.81 4.16
N VAL A 25 -11.20 4.99 4.44
CA VAL A 25 -11.42 3.57 4.74
C VAL A 25 -12.21 3.38 6.04
N GLY A 26 -11.93 4.18 7.06
CA GLY A 26 -12.70 4.20 8.30
C GLY A 26 -14.19 4.52 8.08
N LEU A 27 -14.50 5.49 7.20
CA LEU A 27 -15.88 5.79 6.81
C LEU A 27 -16.51 4.64 6.01
N LEU A 28 -15.77 4.05 5.06
CA LEU A 28 -16.25 2.88 4.32
C LEU A 28 -16.61 1.74 5.28
N LEU A 29 -15.77 1.46 6.28
CA LEU A 29 -16.06 0.48 7.32
C LEU A 29 -17.31 0.83 8.13
N LEU A 30 -17.45 2.08 8.56
CA LEU A 30 -18.61 2.50 9.36
C LEU A 30 -19.93 2.30 8.60
N PHE A 31 -19.97 2.61 7.30
CA PHE A 31 -21.19 2.53 6.49
C PHE A 31 -21.44 1.16 5.85
N PHE A 32 -20.40 0.40 5.53
CA PHE A 32 -20.48 -0.83 4.72
C PHE A 32 -19.97 -2.09 5.44
N HIS A 33 -19.72 -2.04 6.76
CA HIS A 33 -19.34 -3.25 7.50
C HIS A 33 -20.41 -4.35 7.36
N ASN A 34 -19.93 -5.58 7.25
CA ASN A 34 -20.78 -6.77 7.13
C ASN A 34 -20.13 -7.94 7.89
N GLN A 35 -20.65 -9.15 7.71
CA GLN A 35 -20.14 -10.36 8.36
C GLN A 35 -18.73 -10.78 7.91
N THR A 36 -18.22 -10.28 6.77
CA THR A 36 -16.85 -10.59 6.30
C THR A 36 -15.79 -9.83 7.10
N VAL A 37 -16.17 -8.77 7.82
CA VAL A 37 -15.27 -7.97 8.68
C VAL A 37 -15.79 -7.95 10.13
N PRO A 38 -15.75 -9.08 10.87
CA PRO A 38 -16.31 -9.17 12.22
C PRO A 38 -15.60 -8.26 13.23
N TYR A 39 -14.32 -7.94 12.99
CA TYR A 39 -13.50 -7.09 13.85
C TYR A 39 -13.47 -5.61 13.43
N TRP A 40 -14.46 -5.15 12.64
CA TRP A 40 -14.51 -3.77 12.14
C TRP A 40 -14.35 -2.68 13.23
N PRO A 41 -14.87 -2.80 14.47
CA PRO A 41 -14.68 -1.77 15.48
C PRO A 41 -13.21 -1.61 15.89
N TYR A 42 -12.47 -2.73 15.94
CA TYR A 42 -11.04 -2.72 16.25
C TYR A 42 -10.22 -2.10 15.11
N VAL A 43 -10.64 -2.31 13.86
CA VAL A 43 -10.01 -1.68 12.68
C VAL A 43 -10.24 -0.17 12.73
N CYS A 44 -11.47 0.28 12.95
CA CYS A 44 -11.78 1.71 13.12
C CYS A 44 -11.03 2.34 14.30
N ALA A 45 -10.93 1.64 15.44
CA ALA A 45 -10.13 2.09 16.57
C ALA A 45 -8.65 2.19 16.22
N GLY A 46 -8.11 1.21 15.47
CA GLY A 46 -6.75 1.22 14.94
C GLY A 46 -6.49 2.43 14.03
N HIS A 47 -7.45 2.79 13.16
CA HIS A 47 -7.36 3.98 12.31
C HIS A 47 -7.35 5.26 13.12
N LEU A 48 -8.21 5.38 14.14
CA LEU A 48 -8.22 6.54 15.04
C LEU A 48 -6.89 6.67 15.77
N VAL A 49 -6.34 5.57 16.30
CA VAL A 49 -5.04 5.55 16.96
C VAL A 49 -3.94 5.95 15.98
N ALA A 50 -3.95 5.45 14.75
CA ALA A 50 -2.97 5.80 13.72
C ALA A 50 -3.05 7.29 13.33
N ILE A 51 -4.25 7.84 13.13
CA ILE A 51 -4.46 9.26 12.84
C ILE A 51 -3.91 10.13 13.97
N LEU A 52 -4.22 9.79 15.22
CA LEU A 52 -3.73 10.49 16.41
C LEU A 52 -2.21 10.37 16.55
N ALA A 53 -1.65 9.17 16.31
CA ALA A 53 -0.21 8.95 16.35
C ALA A 53 0.53 9.79 15.31
N ILE A 54 0.02 9.85 14.07
CA ILE A 54 0.56 10.73 13.01
C ILE A 54 0.45 12.20 13.44
N HIS A 55 -0.70 12.62 13.97
CA HIS A 55 -0.90 13.99 14.42
C HIS A 55 0.09 14.36 15.53
N ILE A 56 0.28 13.50 16.52
CA ILE A 56 1.27 13.69 17.59
C ILE A 56 2.68 13.75 16.99
N LEU A 57 3.03 12.82 16.09
CA LEU A 57 4.36 12.77 15.46
C LEU A 57 4.70 14.05 14.67
N VAL A 58 3.70 14.67 14.03
CA VAL A 58 3.88 15.92 13.26
C VAL A 58 3.91 17.16 14.16
N THR A 59 3.08 17.19 15.20
CA THR A 59 2.90 18.37 16.07
C THR A 59 3.91 18.44 17.20
N TRP A 60 4.42 17.29 17.65
CA TRP A 60 5.40 17.18 18.71
C TRP A 60 6.71 17.85 18.30
N ASN A 61 6.97 19.02 18.88
CA ASN A 61 8.12 19.85 18.60
C ASN A 61 8.90 20.04 19.89
N ASN A 62 9.88 19.18 20.15
CA ASN A 62 10.74 19.39 21.30
C ASN A 62 11.92 20.26 20.88
N THR A 63 11.92 21.51 21.35
CA THR A 63 12.91 22.54 20.98
C THR A 63 14.31 22.24 21.49
N ARG A 64 14.54 21.22 22.30
CA ARG A 64 15.88 20.81 22.72
C ARG A 64 15.92 19.29 22.90
N VAL A 65 16.74 18.61 22.09
CA VAL A 65 17.27 17.25 22.36
C VAL A 65 16.27 16.07 22.25
N THR A 66 15.32 16.03 21.30
CA THR A 66 14.58 14.78 21.02
C THR A 66 15.36 13.81 20.15
N LEU A 67 15.93 12.81 20.84
CA LEU A 67 16.21 11.41 20.47
C LEU A 67 16.12 11.08 18.96
N ARG A 68 17.23 10.59 18.40
CA ARG A 68 17.38 9.94 17.08
C ARG A 68 16.19 9.05 16.69
N PHE A 69 15.52 8.46 17.68
CA PHE A 69 14.28 7.68 17.55
C PHE A 69 13.09 8.45 16.95
N TRP A 70 12.79 9.69 17.36
CA TRP A 70 11.66 10.45 16.81
C TRP A 70 11.87 10.82 15.35
N ASN A 71 13.11 11.21 15.01
CA ASN A 71 13.48 11.45 13.62
C ASN A 71 13.41 10.16 12.81
N PHE A 72 13.91 9.04 13.35
CA PHE A 72 13.77 7.73 12.70
C PHE A 72 12.28 7.40 12.44
N LEU A 73 11.44 7.48 13.46
CA LEU A 73 10.01 7.18 13.32
C LEU A 73 9.34 8.06 12.27
N ARG A 74 9.65 9.36 12.22
CA ARG A 74 9.11 10.28 11.19
C ARG A 74 9.48 9.91 9.76
N HIS A 75 10.63 9.26 9.55
CA HIS A 75 11.04 8.81 8.21
C HIS A 75 10.50 7.42 7.86
N PHE A 76 10.38 6.52 8.84
CA PHE A 76 10.03 5.11 8.61
C PHE A 76 8.55 4.78 8.82
N TYR A 77 7.77 5.65 9.51
CA TYR A 77 6.35 5.38 9.76
C TYR A 77 5.52 5.16 8.48
N PRO A 78 5.74 5.86 7.33
CA PRO A 78 4.91 5.63 6.15
C PRO A 78 5.11 4.22 5.61
N VAL A 79 6.35 3.70 5.65
CA VAL A 79 6.66 2.34 5.20
C VAL A 79 5.95 1.30 6.07
N ILE A 80 6.01 1.45 7.39
CA ILE A 80 5.30 0.58 8.33
C ILE A 80 3.80 0.65 8.08
N LEU A 81 3.27 1.86 7.88
CA LEU A 81 1.86 2.09 7.61
C LEU A 81 1.44 1.42 6.30
N TYR A 82 2.23 1.49 5.22
CA TYR A 82 1.91 0.81 3.96
C TYR A 82 1.81 -0.70 4.11
N VAL A 83 2.70 -1.32 4.89
CA VAL A 83 2.64 -2.77 5.13
C VAL A 83 1.35 -3.16 5.86
N LEU A 84 1.01 -2.41 6.92
CA LEU A 84 -0.21 -2.66 7.69
C LEU A 84 -1.47 -2.43 6.85
N LEU A 85 -1.51 -1.35 6.08
CA LEU A 85 -2.63 -1.02 5.20
C LEU A 85 -2.79 -2.01 4.06
N TYR A 86 -1.70 -2.51 3.50
CA TYR A 86 -1.75 -3.56 2.48
C TYR A 86 -2.37 -4.85 3.04
N GLU A 87 -1.95 -5.29 4.24
CA GLU A 87 -2.54 -6.44 4.90
C GLU A 87 -4.04 -6.22 5.19
N GLU A 88 -4.38 -5.00 5.62
CA GLU A 88 -5.76 -4.59 5.84
C GLU A 88 -6.59 -4.69 4.55
N THR A 89 -6.06 -4.26 3.40
CA THR A 89 -6.80 -4.34 2.12
C THR A 89 -7.20 -5.77 1.79
N GLY A 90 -6.35 -6.76 2.09
CA GLY A 90 -6.68 -8.17 1.88
C GLY A 90 -7.80 -8.70 2.80
N ARG A 91 -8.02 -8.06 3.95
CA ARG A 91 -9.14 -8.37 4.86
C ARG A 91 -10.42 -7.63 4.49
N LEU A 92 -10.28 -6.46 3.86
CA LEU A 92 -11.42 -5.59 3.49
C LEU A 92 -11.92 -5.82 2.06
N ASN A 93 -11.16 -6.51 1.21
CA ASN A 93 -11.49 -6.70 -0.20
C ASN A 93 -12.84 -7.39 -0.45
N GLN A 94 -13.30 -8.24 0.47
CA GLN A 94 -14.60 -8.92 0.40
C GLN A 94 -15.76 -8.15 1.03
N MET A 95 -15.52 -6.93 1.53
CA MET A 95 -16.57 -6.11 2.15
C MET A 95 -17.66 -5.73 1.15
N PHE A 96 -17.28 -5.42 -0.10
CA PHE A 96 -18.22 -4.99 -1.15
C PHE A 96 -18.70 -6.12 -2.06
N HIS A 97 -17.90 -7.18 -2.22
CA HIS A 97 -18.25 -8.33 -3.05
C HIS A 97 -17.85 -9.62 -2.34
N GLN A 98 -18.81 -10.51 -2.13
CA GLN A 98 -18.56 -11.80 -1.50
C GLN A 98 -18.07 -12.80 -2.55
N GLY A 99 -16.85 -13.31 -2.36
CA GLY A 99 -16.16 -14.15 -3.34
C GLY A 99 -15.07 -13.38 -4.08
N TYR A 100 -14.23 -14.11 -4.81
CA TYR A 100 -13.15 -13.51 -5.57
C TYR A 100 -13.52 -13.33 -7.04
N LEU A 101 -13.12 -12.20 -7.61
CA LEU A 101 -13.34 -11.87 -9.02
C LEU A 101 -12.28 -12.52 -9.93
N ASP A 102 -11.42 -13.41 -9.40
CA ASP A 102 -10.35 -14.06 -10.15
C ASP A 102 -10.86 -14.71 -11.44
N GLU A 103 -12.03 -15.36 -11.44
CA GLU A 103 -12.63 -15.95 -12.64
C GLU A 103 -12.92 -14.93 -13.75
N ILE A 104 -13.33 -13.71 -13.38
CA ILE A 104 -13.60 -12.64 -14.35
C ILE A 104 -12.29 -12.21 -14.99
N PHE A 105 -11.23 -12.05 -14.20
CA PHE A 105 -9.92 -11.67 -14.70
C PHE A 105 -9.29 -12.77 -15.56
N ILE A 106 -9.43 -14.04 -15.18
CA ILE A 106 -8.97 -15.18 -15.97
C ILE A 106 -9.67 -15.21 -17.34
N ARG A 107 -11.00 -14.97 -17.37
CA ARG A 107 -11.76 -14.89 -18.62
C ARG A 107 -11.36 -13.66 -19.46
N LEU A 108 -11.06 -12.54 -18.81
CA LEU A 108 -10.59 -11.33 -19.47
C LEU A 108 -9.22 -11.55 -20.14
N ASP A 109 -8.28 -12.19 -19.45
CA ASP A 109 -6.98 -12.57 -20.01
C ASP A 109 -7.17 -13.45 -21.25
N GLN A 110 -8.03 -14.46 -21.15
CA GLN A 110 -8.38 -15.32 -22.28
C GLN A 110 -9.05 -14.55 -23.43
N ALA A 111 -9.87 -13.53 -23.14
CA ALA A 111 -10.54 -12.72 -24.16
C ALA A 111 -9.58 -11.77 -24.88
N ILE A 112 -8.60 -11.20 -24.17
CA ILE A 112 -7.62 -10.26 -24.72
C ILE A 112 -6.54 -11.00 -25.51
N PHE A 113 -5.99 -12.08 -24.95
CA PHE A 113 -4.84 -12.79 -25.52
C PHE A 113 -5.21 -14.04 -26.32
N GLY A 114 -6.47 -14.51 -26.23
CA GLY A 114 -6.92 -15.77 -26.84
C GLY A 114 -6.37 -17.02 -26.15
N LEU A 115 -5.59 -16.85 -25.08
CA LEU A 115 -4.92 -17.88 -24.30
C LEU A 115 -4.61 -17.32 -22.90
N GLN A 116 -4.28 -18.19 -21.94
CA GLN A 116 -3.77 -17.79 -20.62
C GLN A 116 -2.23 -17.77 -20.65
N PRO A 117 -1.58 -16.59 -20.77
CA PRO A 117 -0.14 -16.53 -20.99
C PRO A 117 0.66 -17.13 -19.83
N SER A 118 0.16 -16.96 -18.60
CA SER A 118 0.76 -17.49 -17.38
C SER A 118 0.89 -19.02 -17.41
N LEU A 119 -0.18 -19.74 -17.75
CA LEU A 119 -0.17 -21.20 -17.86
C LEU A 119 0.67 -21.67 -19.04
N LEU A 120 0.54 -21.02 -20.20
CA LEU A 120 1.27 -21.41 -21.40
C LEU A 120 2.78 -21.25 -21.23
N PHE A 121 3.23 -20.19 -20.56
CA PHE A 121 4.66 -20.01 -20.27
C PHE A 121 5.15 -21.00 -19.23
N MET A 122 4.34 -21.35 -18.21
CA MET A 122 4.70 -22.41 -17.26
C MET A 122 4.86 -23.76 -17.96
N GLU A 123 3.93 -24.13 -18.86
CA GLU A 123 4.00 -25.40 -19.58
C GLU A 123 5.11 -25.45 -20.63
N ARG A 124 5.31 -24.37 -21.41
CA ARG A 124 6.26 -24.36 -22.53
C ARG A 124 7.68 -23.97 -22.16
N LEU A 125 7.88 -23.27 -21.04
CA LEU A 125 9.18 -22.78 -20.59
C LEU A 125 9.49 -23.21 -19.14
N PRO A 126 9.46 -24.52 -18.80
CA PRO A 126 9.74 -25.00 -17.44
C PRO A 126 11.23 -24.94 -17.06
N HIS A 127 12.06 -24.19 -17.79
CA HIS A 127 13.50 -24.12 -17.56
C HIS A 127 13.82 -23.20 -16.38
N LEU A 128 14.64 -23.69 -15.45
CA LEU A 128 15.08 -22.96 -14.27
C LEU A 128 15.67 -21.58 -14.61
N LEU A 129 16.52 -21.49 -15.63
CA LEU A 129 17.14 -20.23 -16.07
C LEU A 129 16.10 -19.17 -16.48
N ILE A 130 15.00 -19.59 -17.09
CA ILE A 130 13.95 -18.67 -17.54
C ILE A 130 13.18 -18.15 -16.32
N SER A 131 12.84 -19.04 -15.39
CA SER A 131 12.23 -18.67 -14.11
C SER A 131 13.11 -17.71 -13.32
N GLU A 132 14.42 -17.96 -13.23
CA GLU A 132 15.38 -17.07 -12.57
C GLU A 132 15.42 -15.68 -13.23
N VAL A 133 15.39 -15.61 -14.56
CA VAL A 133 15.30 -14.33 -15.29
C VAL A 133 13.99 -13.60 -14.99
N PHE A 134 12.85 -14.30 -14.94
CA PHE A 134 11.58 -13.69 -14.53
C PHE A 134 11.60 -13.19 -13.08
N TYR A 135 12.18 -13.97 -12.16
CA TYR A 135 12.39 -13.53 -10.78
C TYR A 135 13.33 -12.33 -10.69
N LEU A 136 14.37 -12.26 -11.52
CA LEU A 136 15.27 -11.11 -11.59
C LEU A 136 14.54 -9.85 -12.08
N PHE A 137 13.72 -9.97 -13.12
CA PHE A 137 12.88 -8.86 -13.58
C PHE A 137 11.89 -8.41 -12.51
N TYR A 138 11.23 -9.35 -11.83
CA TYR A 138 10.36 -9.03 -10.70
C TYR A 138 11.13 -8.35 -9.54
N PHE A 139 12.33 -8.84 -9.22
CA PHE A 139 13.19 -8.25 -8.20
C PHE A 139 13.66 -6.84 -8.59
N SER A 140 13.89 -6.60 -9.88
CA SER A 140 14.32 -5.30 -10.40
C SER A 140 13.31 -4.18 -10.12
N TYR A 141 12.01 -4.50 -9.97
CA TYR A 141 10.99 -3.53 -9.54
C TYR A 141 11.29 -2.97 -8.14
N TYR A 142 11.70 -3.82 -7.19
CA TYR A 142 12.09 -3.37 -5.85
C TYR A 142 13.36 -2.52 -5.92
N ILE A 143 14.36 -2.95 -6.70
CA ILE A 143 15.58 -2.16 -6.94
C ILE A 143 15.22 -0.81 -7.55
N MET A 144 14.30 -0.75 -8.50
CA MET A 144 13.89 0.50 -9.15
C MET A 144 13.25 1.44 -8.13
N ILE A 145 12.35 0.96 -7.27
CA ILE A 145 11.68 1.81 -6.29
C ILE A 145 12.67 2.33 -5.24
N PHE A 146 13.43 1.44 -4.62
CA PHE A 146 14.38 1.79 -3.55
C PHE A 146 15.63 2.51 -4.10
N GLY A 147 16.17 2.02 -5.21
CA GLY A 147 17.37 2.54 -5.87
C GLY A 147 17.13 3.92 -6.48
N THR A 148 16.02 4.14 -7.20
CA THR A 148 15.65 5.47 -7.68
C THR A 148 15.44 6.43 -6.50
N GLY A 149 14.76 5.97 -5.45
CA GLY A 149 14.57 6.74 -4.23
C GLY A 149 15.90 7.18 -3.60
N LEU A 150 16.86 6.25 -3.45
CA LEU A 150 18.18 6.53 -2.90
C LEU A 150 19.01 7.45 -3.81
N ALA A 151 19.01 7.21 -5.12
CA ALA A 151 19.73 8.04 -6.09
C ALA A 151 19.24 9.49 -6.08
N ILE A 152 17.92 9.71 -6.03
CA ILE A 152 17.32 11.04 -5.93
C ILE A 152 17.65 11.66 -4.57
N TYR A 153 17.58 10.89 -3.47
CA TYR A 153 17.93 11.37 -2.12
C TYR A 153 19.36 11.90 -2.02
N LEU A 154 20.30 11.24 -2.67
CA LEU A 154 21.72 11.64 -2.71
C LEU A 154 21.95 12.87 -3.59
N LYS A 155 21.15 13.06 -4.66
CA LYS A 155 21.31 14.15 -5.63
C LYS A 155 20.58 15.42 -5.24
N CYS A 156 19.30 15.33 -4.85
CA CYS A 156 18.46 16.47 -4.49
C CYS A 156 17.33 16.06 -3.54
N ARG A 157 17.36 16.63 -2.33
CA ARG A 157 16.36 16.35 -1.29
C ARG A 157 14.96 16.81 -1.67
N GLU A 158 14.83 17.88 -2.45
CA GLU A 158 13.53 18.41 -2.87
C GLU A 158 12.81 17.45 -3.83
N HIS A 159 13.51 16.97 -4.87
CA HIS A 159 12.96 15.98 -5.79
C HIS A 159 12.60 14.66 -5.12
N PHE A 160 13.34 14.28 -4.07
CA PHE A 160 13.04 13.09 -3.28
C PHE A 160 11.68 13.19 -2.58
N PHE A 161 11.34 14.35 -2.01
CA PHE A 161 10.01 14.56 -1.43
C PHE A 161 8.90 14.43 -2.46
N HIS A 162 9.11 14.95 -3.68
CA HIS A 162 8.14 14.81 -4.77
C HIS A 162 7.98 13.34 -5.18
N TYR A 163 9.09 12.61 -5.36
CA TYR A 163 9.08 11.19 -5.71
C TYR A 163 8.34 10.34 -4.68
N ILE A 164 8.67 10.49 -3.38
CA ILE A 164 7.98 9.73 -2.34
C ILE A 164 6.50 10.10 -2.28
N SER A 165 6.16 11.38 -2.43
CA SER A 165 4.75 11.80 -2.43
C SER A 165 3.96 11.13 -3.54
N LEU A 166 4.52 11.06 -4.75
CA LEU A 166 3.90 10.39 -5.89
C LEU A 166 3.75 8.88 -5.65
N VAL A 167 4.83 8.21 -5.22
CA VAL A 167 4.80 6.77 -4.92
C VAL A 167 3.77 6.46 -3.85
N SER A 168 3.72 7.27 -2.79
CA SER A 168 2.75 7.15 -1.71
C SER A 168 1.32 7.31 -2.21
N PHE A 169 1.08 8.33 -3.04
CA PHE A 169 -0.23 8.56 -3.65
C PHE A 169 -0.69 7.37 -4.48
N VAL A 170 0.19 6.82 -5.33
CA VAL A 170 -0.12 5.64 -6.14
C VAL A 170 -0.44 4.44 -5.25
N PHE A 171 0.35 4.17 -4.21
CA PHE A 171 0.05 3.08 -3.28
C PHE A 171 -1.31 3.25 -2.60
N TYR A 172 -1.65 4.44 -2.12
CA TYR A 172 -2.96 4.69 -1.51
C TYR A 172 -4.12 4.51 -2.49
N VAL A 173 -3.98 4.98 -3.73
CA VAL A 173 -4.99 4.77 -4.77
C VAL A 173 -5.15 3.29 -5.07
N CYS A 174 -4.05 2.55 -5.24
CA CYS A 174 -4.08 1.10 -5.46
C CYS A 174 -4.74 0.36 -4.29
N PHE A 175 -4.38 0.68 -3.05
CA PHE A 175 -4.98 0.07 -1.87
C PHE A 175 -6.48 0.33 -1.80
N LEU A 176 -6.92 1.55 -2.10
CA LEU A 176 -8.33 1.87 -2.14
C LEU A 176 -9.06 1.04 -3.21
N ILE A 177 -8.48 0.93 -4.41
CA ILE A 177 -9.02 0.11 -5.50
C ILE A 177 -9.12 -1.38 -5.08
N TYR A 178 -8.12 -1.92 -4.39
CA TYR A 178 -8.10 -3.31 -3.93
C TYR A 178 -9.19 -3.63 -2.91
N ILE A 179 -9.69 -2.65 -2.17
CA ILE A 179 -10.86 -2.84 -1.29
C ILE A 179 -12.13 -3.15 -2.09
N PHE A 180 -12.27 -2.61 -3.31
CA PHE A 180 -13.43 -2.85 -4.18
C PHE A 180 -13.24 -4.03 -5.13
N LEU A 181 -12.01 -4.51 -5.30
CA LEU A 181 -11.62 -5.55 -6.24
C LEU A 181 -11.01 -6.74 -5.49
N PRO A 182 -11.83 -7.68 -4.98
CA PRO A 182 -11.34 -8.89 -4.35
C PRO A 182 -10.71 -9.82 -5.39
N VAL A 183 -9.39 -9.66 -5.56
CA VAL A 183 -8.54 -10.50 -6.40
C VAL A 183 -7.38 -10.96 -5.54
N VAL A 184 -7.13 -12.27 -5.48
CA VAL A 184 -6.01 -12.83 -4.68
C VAL A 184 -4.95 -13.45 -5.59
N GLY A 185 -5.31 -13.75 -6.83
CA GLY A 185 -4.43 -14.33 -7.82
C GLY A 185 -4.41 -15.86 -7.81
N PRO A 186 -3.74 -16.45 -8.80
CA PRO A 186 -3.88 -17.89 -9.13
C PRO A 186 -3.31 -18.85 -8.08
N ARG A 187 -2.61 -18.37 -7.04
CA ARG A 187 -2.02 -19.22 -5.99
C ARG A 187 -3.05 -20.05 -5.21
N ILE A 188 -4.29 -19.57 -5.15
CA ILE A 188 -5.39 -20.32 -4.50
C ILE A 188 -5.93 -21.43 -5.42
N PHE A 189 -5.90 -21.21 -6.73
CA PHE A 189 -6.45 -22.15 -7.72
C PHE A 189 -5.48 -23.26 -8.11
N PHE A 190 -4.17 -23.02 -7.97
CA PHE A 190 -3.12 -24.00 -8.27
C PHE A 190 -2.22 -24.25 -7.05
N PRO A 191 -2.72 -24.97 -6.02
CA PRO A 191 -1.94 -25.33 -4.83
C PRO A 191 -0.75 -26.26 -5.12
N GLU A 192 -0.62 -26.78 -6.33
CA GLU A 192 0.50 -27.65 -6.76
C GLU A 192 1.80 -26.88 -7.05
N PHE A 193 1.78 -25.55 -7.06
CA PHE A 193 2.94 -24.70 -7.36
C PHE A 193 3.50 -23.93 -6.14
N SER A 194 3.21 -24.39 -4.91
CA SER A 194 3.83 -23.87 -3.68
C SER A 194 4.90 -24.81 -3.13
#